data_AF-A0A836RJ24-F1
#
_entry.id   AF-A0A836RJ24-F1
#
_cell.length_a   1.000
_cell.length_b   1.000
_cell.length_c   1.000
_cell.angle_alpha   90.00
_cell.angle_beta   90.00
_cell.angle_gamma   90.00
#
_symmetry.space_group_name_H-M   'P 1'
#
loop_
_entity.id
_entity.type
_entity.pdbx_description
1 polymer ?
#
loop_
_entity_poly.entity_id
_entity_poly.type
_entity_poly.pdbx_seq_one_letter_code
_entity_poly.pdbx_strand_id
1 'polypeptide(L)'
;MMFSDEMAGGDSIRKTKLYEMIRAYVRGVARIVRQGQKAGEIRSDVPSDAIAMLFVSIIQPAAVLWHLSDGQFDIARHAKRTWRLFHDAIVSG
;
A
#
# COMPACT_ATOMS: atom_id res chain seq x y z
N MET A 1 -27.07 30.00 -4.86
CA MET A 1 -25.97 29.20 -4.27
C MET A 1 -26.09 27.78 -4.81
N MET A 2 -25.50 27.49 -5.97
CA MET A 2 -25.46 26.15 -6.58
C MET A 2 -24.04 25.93 -7.11
N PHE A 3 -23.05 26.09 -6.24
CA PHE A 3 -21.63 25.83 -6.56
C PHE A 3 -20.87 25.21 -5.37
N SER A 4 -21.54 24.99 -4.24
CA SER A 4 -20.94 24.47 -3.00
C SER A 4 -21.18 22.96 -2.81
N ASP A 5 -22.36 22.46 -3.18
CA ASP A 5 -22.72 21.05 -2.98
C ASP A 5 -22.03 20.09 -3.96
N GLU A 6 -21.76 20.50 -5.20
CA GLU A 6 -21.02 19.67 -6.16
C GLU A 6 -19.53 19.50 -5.79
N MET A 7 -18.93 20.51 -5.16
CA MET A 7 -17.55 20.42 -4.67
C MET A 7 -17.44 19.50 -3.44
N ALA A 8 -18.36 19.63 -2.48
CA ALA A 8 -18.36 18.79 -1.28
C ALA A 8 -18.74 17.32 -1.59
N GLY A 9 -19.73 17.09 -2.44
CA GLY A 9 -20.15 15.74 -2.85
C GLY A 9 -19.14 15.04 -3.75
N GLY A 10 -18.52 15.77 -4.68
CA GLY A 10 -17.48 15.25 -5.58
C GLY A 10 -16.23 14.77 -4.83
N ASP A 11 -15.79 15.53 -3.83
CA ASP A 11 -14.63 15.16 -3.01
C ASP A 11 -14.92 14.00 -2.07
N SER A 12 -16.13 13.90 -1.52
CA SER A 12 -16.56 12.76 -0.70
C SER A 12 -16.57 11.45 -1.51
N ILE A 13 -17.17 11.46 -2.71
CA ILE A 13 -17.24 10.28 -3.59
C ILE A 13 -15.83 9.84 -4.03
N ARG A 14 -14.95 10.80 -4.38
CA ARG A 14 -13.55 10.50 -4.74
C ARG A 14 -12.79 9.88 -3.57
N LYS A 15 -12.94 10.41 -2.36
CA LYS A 15 -12.33 9.87 -1.13
C LYS A 15 -12.79 8.44 -0.86
N THR A 16 -14.10 8.16 -0.96
CA THR A 16 -14.65 6.80 -0.77
C THR A 16 -14.11 5.83 -1.80
N LYS A 17 -14.07 6.19 -3.09
CA LYS A 17 -13.52 5.33 -4.15
C LYS A 17 -12.04 5.02 -3.93
N LEU A 18 -11.24 6.04 -3.62
CA LEU A 18 -9.81 5.87 -3.32
C LEU A 18 -9.60 4.94 -2.13
N TYR A 19 -10.37 5.15 -1.06
CA TYR A 19 -10.32 4.31 0.13
C TYR A 19 -10.65 2.85 -0.20
N GLU A 20 -11.71 2.58 -0.99
CA GLU A 20 -12.04 1.21 -1.39
C GLU A 20 -10.98 0.56 -2.26
N MET A 21 -10.35 1.31 -3.17
CA MET A 21 -9.24 0.81 -3.99
C MET A 21 -8.06 0.38 -3.11
N ILE A 22 -7.67 1.23 -2.16
CA ILE A 22 -6.59 0.90 -1.21
C ILE A 22 -6.96 -0.33 -0.39
N ARG A 23 -8.20 -0.41 0.13
CA ARG A 23 -8.65 -1.59 0.88
C ARG A 23 -8.66 -2.87 0.05
N ALA A 24 -9.11 -2.80 -1.20
CA ALA A 24 -9.11 -3.94 -2.10
C ALA A 24 -7.69 -4.46 -2.34
N TYR A 25 -6.75 -3.54 -2.53
CA TYR A 25 -5.33 -3.86 -2.67
C TYR A 25 -4.75 -4.54 -1.42
N VAL A 26 -4.94 -3.92 -0.24
CA VAL A 26 -4.50 -4.50 1.06
C VAL A 26 -5.08 -5.90 1.26
N ARG A 27 -6.39 -6.10 1.00
CA ARG A 27 -7.02 -7.42 1.11
C ARG A 27 -6.42 -8.46 0.17
N GLY A 28 -6.07 -8.05 -1.06
CA GLY A 28 -5.39 -8.90 -2.03
C GLY A 28 -4.03 -9.37 -1.52
N VAL A 29 -3.20 -8.43 -1.06
CA VAL A 29 -1.87 -8.73 -0.50
C VAL A 29 -1.97 -9.58 0.76
N ALA A 30 -2.89 -9.27 1.67
CA ALA A 30 -3.08 -10.05 2.89
C ALA A 30 -3.49 -11.50 2.59
N ARG A 31 -4.22 -11.75 1.49
CA ARG A 31 -4.53 -13.12 1.05
C ARG A 31 -3.26 -13.88 0.64
N ILE A 32 -2.34 -13.24 -0.09
CA ILE A 32 -1.04 -13.82 -0.47
C ILE A 32 -0.23 -14.11 0.79
N VAL A 33 -0.17 -13.17 1.73
CA VAL A 33 0.52 -13.33 3.01
C VAL A 33 -0.02 -14.52 3.78
N ARG A 34 -1.36 -14.67 3.89
CA ARG A 34 -1.97 -15.83 4.55
C ARG A 34 -1.63 -17.16 3.89
N GLN A 35 -1.48 -17.19 2.57
CA GLN A 35 -1.05 -18.40 1.85
C GLN A 35 0.39 -18.76 2.21
N GLY A 36 1.31 -17.79 2.17
CA GLY A 36 2.70 -17.99 2.59
C GLY A 36 2.83 -18.38 4.06
N GLN A 37 2.02 -17.82 4.96
CA GLN A 37 1.98 -18.21 6.37
C GLN A 37 1.52 -19.66 6.56
N LYS A 38 0.53 -20.12 5.80
CA LYS A 38 0.09 -21.53 5.81
C LYS A 38 1.15 -22.49 5.24
N ALA A 39 1.94 -22.02 4.28
CA ALA A 39 3.04 -22.76 3.69
C ALA A 39 4.32 -22.75 4.55
N GLY A 40 4.36 -21.91 5.60
CA GLY A 40 5.55 -21.73 6.43
C GLY A 40 6.64 -20.88 5.77
N GLU A 41 6.34 -20.16 4.68
CA GLU A 41 7.29 -19.30 3.96
C GLU A 41 7.34 -17.87 4.53
N ILE A 42 6.24 -17.44 5.16
CA ILE A 42 6.11 -16.12 5.79
C ILE A 42 5.85 -16.33 7.28
N ARG A 43 6.53 -15.55 8.12
CA ARG A 43 6.37 -15.57 9.57
C ARG A 43 4.89 -15.42 9.98
N SER A 44 4.43 -16.31 10.86
CA SER A 44 3.03 -16.40 11.27
C SER A 44 2.72 -15.67 12.58
N ASP A 45 3.73 -15.11 13.24
CA ASP A 45 3.61 -14.34 14.48
C ASP A 45 3.09 -12.91 14.24
N VAL A 46 3.06 -12.45 12.99
CA VAL A 46 2.51 -11.14 12.60
C VAL A 46 1.21 -11.32 11.82
N PRO A 47 0.14 -10.56 12.14
CA PRO A 47 -1.10 -10.62 11.38
C PRO A 47 -0.92 -10.26 9.90
N SER A 48 -1.50 -11.08 9.01
CA SER A 48 -1.41 -10.89 7.55
C SER A 48 -1.82 -9.50 7.04
N ASP A 49 -2.83 -8.88 7.65
CA ASP A 49 -3.29 -7.54 7.27
C ASP A 49 -2.27 -6.45 7.66
N ALA A 50 -1.50 -6.65 8.73
CA ALA A 50 -0.44 -5.73 9.14
C ALA A 50 0.76 -5.79 8.18
N ILE A 51 1.17 -7.00 7.77
CA ILE A 51 2.20 -7.19 6.73
C ILE A 51 1.74 -6.56 5.40
N ALA A 52 0.47 -6.75 5.02
CA ALA A 52 -0.09 -6.15 3.82
C ALA A 52 -0.12 -4.62 3.88
N MET A 53 -0.42 -4.03 5.04
CA MET A 53 -0.36 -2.58 5.23
C MET A 53 1.07 -2.05 5.07
N LEU A 54 2.06 -2.73 5.68
CA LEU A 54 3.48 -2.38 5.54
C LEU A 54 3.92 -2.39 4.07
N PHE A 55 3.45 -3.36 3.28
CA PHE A 55 3.74 -3.43 1.85
C PHE A 55 3.21 -2.21 1.08
N VAL A 56 1.98 -1.73 1.38
CA VAL A 56 1.43 -0.52 0.75
C VAL A 56 2.25 0.72 1.11
N SER A 57 2.75 0.79 2.34
CA SER A 57 3.56 1.91 2.83
C SER A 57 4.89 2.08 2.10
N ILE A 58 5.35 1.12 1.30
CA ILE A 58 6.52 1.28 0.43
C ILE A 58 6.23 2.25 -0.72
N ILE A 59 4.98 2.30 -1.18
CA ILE A 59 4.60 3.02 -2.41
C ILE A 59 4.16 4.45 -2.09
N GLN A 60 3.41 4.68 -1.01
CA GLN A 60 2.86 5.99 -0.64
C GLN A 60 3.91 7.11 -0.50
N PRO A 61 4.98 6.98 0.32
CA PRO A 61 5.97 8.04 0.48
C PRO A 61 6.75 8.27 -0.82
N ALA A 62 7.00 7.21 -1.61
CA ALA A 62 7.66 7.32 -2.90
C ALA A 62 6.82 8.13 -3.91
N ALA A 63 5.50 7.94 -3.93
CA ALA A 63 4.60 8.69 -4.81
C ALA A 63 4.56 10.18 -4.44
N VAL A 64 4.54 10.50 -3.14
CA VAL A 64 4.61 11.89 -2.64
C VAL A 64 5.93 12.53 -3.06
N LEU A 65 7.07 11.86 -2.83
CA LEU A 65 8.39 12.37 -3.21
C LEU A 65 8.54 12.55 -4.72
N TRP A 66 7.99 11.64 -5.53
CA TRP A 66 7.96 11.78 -6.98
C TRP A 66 7.19 13.02 -7.41
N HIS A 67 6.02 13.26 -6.83
CA HIS A 67 5.24 14.46 -7.14
C HIS A 67 5.95 15.75 -6.72
N LEU A 68 6.54 15.78 -5.51
CA LEU A 68 7.25 16.96 -5.00
C LEU A 68 8.59 17.24 -5.70
N SER A 69 9.12 16.27 -6.44
CA SER A 69 10.41 16.39 -7.14
C SER A 69 10.24 16.57 -8.64
N ASP A 70 9.06 16.93 -9.13
CA ASP A 70 8.75 17.01 -10.57
C ASP A 70 9.18 15.74 -11.33
N GLY A 71 8.94 14.59 -10.69
CA GLY A 71 9.24 13.26 -11.23
C GLY A 71 10.69 12.79 -11.12
N GLN A 72 11.58 13.56 -10.49
CA GLN A 72 13.01 13.20 -10.35
C GLN A 72 13.27 12.07 -9.34
N PHE A 73 12.35 11.85 -8.38
CA PHE A 73 12.48 10.74 -7.46
C PHE A 73 12.24 9.41 -8.16
N ASP A 74 13.26 8.54 -8.17
CA ASP A 74 13.19 7.24 -8.80
C ASP A 74 12.39 6.23 -7.95
N ILE A 75 11.08 6.15 -8.21
CA ILE A 75 10.16 5.21 -7.56
C ILE A 75 10.61 3.75 -7.77
N ALA A 76 11.08 3.41 -8.97
CA ALA A 76 11.47 2.04 -9.31
C ALA A 76 12.69 1.60 -8.48
N ARG A 77 13.69 2.48 -8.36
CA ARG A 77 14.87 2.24 -7.52
C ARG A 77 14.51 2.18 -6.04
N HIS A 78 13.58 3.02 -5.58
CA HIS A 78 13.06 2.91 -4.21
C HIS A 78 12.41 1.55 -3.98
N ALA A 79 11.44 1.15 -4.81
CA ALA A 79 10.74 -0.12 -4.71
C ALA A 79 11.69 -1.32 -4.69
N LYS A 80 12.70 -1.35 -5.58
CA LYS A 80 13.71 -2.42 -5.63
C LYS A 80 14.53 -2.53 -4.35
N ARG A 81 14.88 -1.39 -3.72
CA ARG A 81 15.64 -1.38 -2.47
C ARG A 81 14.79 -1.85 -1.30
N THR A 82 13.58 -1.33 -1.19
CA THR A 82 12.67 -1.63 -0.08
C THR A 82 12.09 -3.03 -0.16
N TRP A 83 11.97 -3.61 -1.36
CA TRP A 83 11.53 -5.00 -1.55
C TRP A 83 12.40 -6.00 -0.79
N ARG A 84 13.73 -5.89 -0.89
CA ARG A 84 14.64 -6.79 -0.18
C ARG A 84 14.47 -6.68 1.34
N LEU A 85 14.41 -5.45 1.85
CA LEU A 85 14.18 -5.22 3.28
C LEU A 85 12.83 -5.78 3.75
N PHE A 86 11.78 -5.59 2.96
CA PHE A 86 10.46 -6.14 3.25
C PHE A 86 10.47 -7.66 3.26
N HIS A 87 11.07 -8.29 2.24
CA HIS A 87 11.20 -9.73 2.14
C HIS A 87 11.91 -10.32 3.36
N ASP A 88 13.08 -9.77 3.71
CA ASP A 88 13.89 -10.27 4.82
C ASP A 88 13.18 -10.10 6.17
N ALA A 89 12.31 -9.08 6.31
CA ALA A 89 11.54 -8.85 7.53
C ALA A 89 10.37 -9.83 7.73
N ILE A 90 9.91 -10.48 6.66
CA ILE A 90 8.70 -11.32 6.69
C ILE A 90 8.96 -12.80 6.43
N VAL A 91 10.11 -13.17 5.87
CA VAL A 91 10.45 -14.58 5.65
C VAL A 91 10.43 -15.33 6.99
N SER A 92 9.99 -16.59 6.98
CA SER A 92 10.08 -17.45 8.16
C SER A 92 11.54 -17.58 8.62
N GLY A 93 11.77 -17.43 9.93
CA GLY A 93 13.06 -17.79 10.56
C GLY A 93 13.26 -19.30 10.66
#